data_AF-A0A503BBR6-F1
#
_entry.id   AF-A0A503BBR6-F1
#
_cell.length_a   1.000
_cell.length_b   1.000
_cell.length_c   1.000
_cell.angle_alpha   90.00
_cell.angle_beta   90.00
_cell.angle_gamma   90.00
#
_symmetry.space_group_name_H-M   'P 1'
#
loop_
_entity.id
_entity.type
_entity.pdbx_description
1 polymer ?
#
loop_
_entity_poly.entity_id
_entity_poly.type
_entity_poly.pdbx_seq_one_letter_code
_entity_poly.pdbx_strand_id
1 'polypeptide(L)' 'MPLRYAVETCPNSPTVLHMKLNEAADNGGRVLNVIWQPEHDVFDYQADYDPRMRVEAGYIIIMEYFEEDPVNER' A
#
# COMPACT_ATOMS: atom_id res chain seq x y z
N MET A 1 -18.02 -14.17 -2.38
CA MET A 1 -16.85 -13.36 -2.75
C MET A 1 -15.62 -13.89 -2.02
N PRO A 2 -14.56 -14.29 -2.72
CA PRO A 2 -13.31 -14.73 -2.08
C PRO A 2 -12.62 -13.55 -1.39
N LEU A 3 -12.04 -13.80 -0.21
CA LEU A 3 -11.24 -12.81 0.51
C LEU A 3 -9.87 -12.67 -0.18
N ARG A 4 -9.48 -11.44 -0.52
CA ARG A 4 -8.17 -11.11 -1.10
C ARG A 4 -7.36 -10.26 -0.14
N TYR A 5 -6.05 -10.26 -0.32
CA TYR A 5 -5.12 -9.41 0.43
C TYR A 5 -4.40 -8.48 -0.53
N ALA A 6 -4.26 -7.21 -0.15
CA ALA A 6 -3.46 -6.22 -0.86
C ALA A 6 -2.41 -5.61 0.07
N VAL A 7 -1.29 -5.23 -0.54
CA VAL A 7 -0.24 -4.43 0.08
C VAL A 7 -0.10 -3.16 -0.75
N GLU A 8 -0.44 -2.03 -0.14
CA GLU A 8 -0.29 -0.71 -0.75
C GLU A 8 0.82 0.08 -0.05
N THR A 9 1.41 1.01 -0.79
CA THR A 9 2.37 1.98 -0.24
C THR A 9 1.80 3.38 -0.40
N CYS A 10 2.02 4.23 0.60
CA CYS A 10 1.68 5.65 0.51
C CYS A 10 2.83 6.52 1.04
N PRO A 11 2.96 7.77 0.55
CA PRO A 11 4.02 8.68 1.02
C PRO A 11 3.84 9.03 2.50
N ASN A 12 4.87 9.59 3.13
CA ASN A 12 4.83 10.11 4.50
C ASN A 12 3.96 11.38 4.63
N SER A 13 2.66 11.25 4.37
CA SER A 13 1.67 12.31 4.46
C SER A 13 0.45 11.79 5.23
N PRO A 14 0.18 12.31 6.44
CA PRO A 14 -0.98 11.90 7.22
C PRO A 14 -2.31 12.06 6.48
N THR A 15 -2.43 13.09 5.64
CA THR A 15 -3.62 13.34 4.83
C THR A 15 -3.85 12.24 3.79
N VAL A 16 -2.79 11.84 3.08
CA VAL A 16 -2.87 10.79 2.06
C VAL A 16 -3.15 9.44 2.71
N LEU A 17 -2.48 9.15 3.84
CA LEU A 17 -2.75 7.94 4.62
C LEU A 17 -4.23 7.89 5.06
N HIS A 18 -4.75 8.99 5.61
CA HIS A 18 -6.15 9.03 6.05
C HIS A 18 -7.13 8.80 4.88
N MET A 19 -6.88 9.42 3.72
CA MET A 19 -7.67 9.20 2.51
C MET A 19 -7.66 7.72 2.09
N LYS A 20 -6.48 7.08 2.07
CA LYS A 20 -6.32 5.67 1.71
C LYS A 20 -7.04 4.71 2.66
N LEU A 21 -6.98 4.99 3.96
CA LEU A 21 -7.68 4.17 4.96
C LEU A 21 -9.21 4.33 4.86
N ASN A 22 -9.70 5.52 4.52
CA ASN A 22 -11.12 5.74 4.26
C ASN A 22 -11.58 4.99 3.00
N GLU A 23 -10.84 5.06 1.89
CA GLU A 23 -11.14 4.28 0.67
C GLU A 23 -11.22 2.77 0.96
N ALA A 24 -10.29 2.25 1.76
CA ALA A 24 -10.31 0.85 2.18
C ALA A 24 -11.58 0.49 2.98
N ALA A 25 -12.03 1.38 3.87
CA ALA A 25 -13.24 1.18 4.65
C ALA A 25 -14.51 1.29 3.79
N ASP A 26 -14.57 2.26 2.88
CA ASP A 26 -15.72 2.50 1.99
C ASP A 26 -15.95 1.32 1.03
N ASN A 27 -14.87 0.69 0.56
CA ASN A 27 -14.92 -0.52 -0.27
C ASN A 27 -15.24 -1.80 0.52
N GLY A 28 -15.59 -1.70 1.80
CA GLY A 28 -15.87 -2.85 2.67
C GLY A 28 -14.64 -3.71 2.99
N GLY A 29 -13.44 -3.19 2.72
CA GLY A 29 -12.19 -3.81 3.11
C GLY A 29 -11.89 -3.60 4.60
N ARG A 30 -10.98 -4.41 5.12
CA ARG A 30 -10.48 -4.27 6.49
C ARG A 30 -8.98 -4.09 6.46
N VAL A 31 -8.53 -3.02 7.12
CA VAL A 31 -7.10 -2.77 7.33
C VAL A 31 -6.59 -3.74 8.39
N LEU A 32 -5.59 -4.53 8.04
CA LEU A 32 -4.94 -5.49 8.93
C LEU A 32 -3.77 -4.86 9.66
N ASN A 33 -2.96 -4.07 8.95
CA ASN A 33 -1.82 -3.38 9.54
C ASN A 33 -1.43 -2.13 8.75
N VAL A 34 -0.85 -1.16 9.45
CA VAL A 34 -0.24 0.05 8.87
C VAL A 34 1.15 0.20 9.49
N ILE A 35 2.17 0.09 8.64
CA ILE A 35 3.57 0.10 9.06
C ILE A 35 4.20 1.38 8.54
N TRP A 36 4.65 2.25 9.45
CA TRP A 36 5.48 3.38 9.06
C TRP A 36 6.90 2.90 8.74
N GLN A 37 7.41 3.31 7.59
CA GLN A 37 8.80 3.09 7.19
C GLN A 37 9.54 4.42 7.13
N PRO A 38 10.64 4.57 7.89
CA PRO A 38 11.50 5.73 7.77
C PRO A 38 12.26 5.71 6.44
N GLU A 39 12.79 6.87 6.08
CA GLU A 39 13.70 7.03 4.97
C GLU A 39 14.94 6.14 5.14
N HIS A 40 15.34 5.43 4.10
CA HIS A 40 16.47 4.51 4.13
C HIS A 40 17.09 4.31 2.74
N ASP A 41 18.33 3.82 2.72
CA ASP A 41 19.01 3.46 1.47
C ASP A 41 18.76 1.98 1.14
N VAL A 42 18.44 1.68 -0.11
CA VAL A 42 18.39 0.32 -0.64
C VAL A 42 19.47 0.14 -1.71
N PHE A 43 19.98 -1.08 -1.80
CA PHE A 43 20.96 -1.46 -2.82
C PHE A 43 20.25 -2.05 -4.04
N ASP A 44 20.33 -1.36 -5.16
CA ASP A 44 19.98 -1.91 -6.46
C ASP A 44 21.21 -2.57 -7.09
N TYR A 45 21.26 -3.90 -7.00
CA TYR A 45 22.36 -4.70 -7.56
C TYR A 45 22.34 -4.79 -9.09
N GLN A 46 21.35 -4.20 -9.75
CA GLN A 46 21.26 -4.16 -11.23
C GLN A 46 21.69 -2.82 -11.83
N ALA A 47 22.02 -1.82 -11.00
CA ALA A 47 22.44 -0.50 -11.47
C ALA A 47 23.91 -0.50 -11.93
N ASP A 48 24.16 0.06 -13.12
CA ASP A 48 25.52 0.27 -13.67
C ASP A 48 26.27 1.48 -13.04
N TYR A 49 25.65 2.17 -12.07
CA TYR A 49 26.19 3.32 -11.33
C TYR A 49 26.09 3.09 -9.81
N ASP A 50 26.28 4.13 -8.98
CA ASP A 50 26.10 4.04 -7.52
C ASP A 50 24.80 3.27 -7.19
N PRO A 51 24.90 2.07 -6.60
CA PRO A 51 23.76 1.17 -6.41
C PRO A 51 22.85 1.64 -5.26
N ARG A 52 23.20 2.71 -4.56
CA ARG A 52 22.42 3.21 -3.44
C ARG A 52 21.28 4.08 -3.95
N MET A 53 20.06 3.54 -3.89
CA MET A 53 18.85 4.32 -4.09
C MET A 53 18.28 4.74 -2.75
N ARG A 54 18.04 6.04 -2.59
CA ARG A 54 17.40 6.59 -1.40
C ARG A 54 15.88 6.40 -1.53
N VAL A 55 15.30 5.73 -0.54
CA VAL A 55 13.85 5.49 -0.46
C VAL A 55 13.27 6.46 0.54
N GLU A 56 12.35 7.30 0.06
CA GLU A 56 11.61 8.26 0.89
C GLU A 56 10.79 7.56 1.97
N ALA A 57 10.59 8.24 3.10
CA ALA A 57 9.73 7.75 4.16
C ALA A 57 8.28 7.56 3.66
N GLY A 58 7.59 6.55 4.19
CA GLY A 58 6.23 6.23 3.78
C GLY A 58 5.52 5.28 4.73
N TYR A 59 4.34 4.83 4.32
CA TYR A 59 3.58 3.81 5.02
C TYR A 59 3.32 2.63 4.10
N ILE A 60 3.35 1.44 4.67
CA ILE A 60 2.86 0.22 4.06
C ILE A 60 1.52 -0.11 4.70
N ILE A 61 0.49 -0.28 3.87
CA ILE A 61 -0.87 -0.62 4.30
C ILE A 61 -1.14 -2.05 3.85
N ILE A 62 -1.47 -2.92 4.80
CA ILE A 62 -1.86 -4.31 4.56
C ILE A 62 -3.35 -4.42 4.82
N MET A 63 -4.12 -4.90 3.85
CA MET A 63 -5.57 -4.96 3.94
C MET A 63 -6.14 -6.24 3.34
N GLU A 64 -7.29 -6.66 3.87
CA GLU A 64 -8.17 -7.65 3.25
C GLU A 64 -9.32 -6.93 2.56
N TYR A 65 -9.72 -7.41 1.37
CA TYR A 65 -10.83 -6.84 0.61
C TYR A 65 -11.61 -7.93 -0.12
N PHE A 66 -12.84 -7.61 -0.50
CA PHE A 66 -13.67 -8.47 -1.33
C PHE A 66 -13.49 -8.06 -2.79
N GLU A 67 -13.21 -9.04 -3.65
CA GLU A 67 -13.26 -8.83 -5.09
C GLU A 67 -14.74 -8.90 -5.51
N GLU A 68 -15.32 -7.78 -5.95
CA GLU A 68 -16.66 -7.78 -6.52
C GLU A 68 -16.66 -8.61 -7.81
N ASP A 69 -17.59 -9.56 -7.93
CA ASP A 69 -17.73 -10.37 -9.14
C ASP A 69 -18.12 -9.44 -10.31
N PRO A 70 -17.31 -9.30 -11.38
CA PRO A 70 -17.60 -8.39 -12.50
C PRO A 70 -18.83 -8.81 -13.33
N VAL A 71 -19.53 -9.88 -12.96
CA VAL A 71 -20.67 -10.47 -13.68
C VAL A 71 -22.01 -9.92 -13.17
N ASN A 72 -22.03 -9.18 -12.06
CA ASN A 72 -23.27 -8.72 -11.43
C ASN A 72 -23.65 -7.25 -11.68
N GLU A 73 -23.03 -6.60 -12.66
CA GLU A 73 -23.59 -5.39 -13.27
C GLU A 73 -24.60 -5.78 -14.36
N ARG A 74 -25.84 -6.11 -13.96
CA ARG A 74 -26.98 -6.24 -14.86
C ARG A 74 -28.20 -5.51 -14.34
#